data_AF-A0A8T8S9K0-F1
#
_entry.id   AF-A0A8T8S9K0-F1
#
_cell.length_a   1.000
_cell.length_b   1.000
_cell.length_c   1.000
_cell.angle_alpha   90.00
_cell.angle_beta   90.00
_cell.angle_gamma   90.00
#
_symmetry.space_group_name_H-M   'P 1'
#
loop_
_entity.id
_entity.type
_entity.pdbx_description
1 polymer ?
#
loop_
_entity_poly.entity_id
_entity_poly.type
_entity_poly.pdbx_seq_one_letter_code
_entity_poly.pdbx_strand_id
1 'polypeptide(L)'
;MPPSTFAPAPTQSNATPSVQSVFSSFRRSSLQAPAFAHALEQLPASFRARLAHVVPGVNNGFSMGELAMPSRTILAPQHFSKEQAPLITAWKDKALEDGFAVGPFSGREIEDSVGPFACVPLTVVHTPATETKAEKNRVCFNASWPTNVESGSIGIRSINDELKEEEWECEWLLINEVKLLLSQARSTACAMGFDLADAYQQLPNAPWQRRRFV
;
A
#
# COMPACT_ATOMS: atom_id res chain seq x y z
N MET A 1 21.41 22.26 -14.89
CA MET A 1 20.70 20.97 -15.03
C MET A 1 19.24 21.27 -15.27
N PRO A 2 18.61 20.71 -16.31
CA PRO A 2 17.17 20.89 -16.51
C PRO A 2 16.39 20.14 -15.41
N PRO A 3 15.20 20.61 -15.02
CA PRO A 3 14.35 19.89 -14.08
C PRO A 3 13.97 18.52 -14.65
N SER A 4 14.12 17.48 -13.84
CA SER A 4 13.64 16.13 -14.14
C SER A 4 12.12 16.14 -14.13
N THR A 5 11.52 16.32 -15.29
CA THR A 5 10.08 16.14 -15.50
C THR A 5 9.77 14.65 -15.41
N PHE A 6 9.44 14.15 -14.21
CA PHE A 6 8.65 12.93 -14.14
C PHE A 6 7.34 13.24 -14.85
N ALA A 7 7.13 12.61 -16.01
CA ALA A 7 5.92 12.80 -16.77
C ALA A 7 4.71 12.48 -15.87
N PRO A 8 3.65 13.30 -15.86
CA PRO A 8 2.41 12.91 -15.22
C PRO A 8 1.97 11.58 -15.82
N ALA A 9 1.46 10.69 -14.97
CA ALA A 9 0.87 9.44 -15.42
C ALA A 9 -0.14 9.75 -16.55
N PRO A 10 -0.20 8.93 -17.61
CA PRO A 10 -1.13 9.17 -18.71
C PRO A 10 -2.54 9.31 -18.14
N THR A 11 -3.19 10.42 -18.47
CA THR A 11 -4.59 10.70 -18.15
C THR A 11 -5.43 9.58 -18.74
N GLN A 12 -5.81 8.60 -17.91
CA GLN A 12 -6.75 7.57 -18.30
C GLN A 12 -8.12 8.22 -18.49
N SER A 13 -8.70 7.98 -19.67
CA SER A 13 -10.14 8.05 -20.02
C SER A 13 -11.10 8.36 -18.86
N ASN A 14 -11.93 9.41 -19.04
CA ASN A 14 -12.99 9.89 -18.12
C ASN A 14 -14.11 8.89 -17.76
N ALA A 15 -13.97 7.60 -18.08
CA ALA A 15 -14.92 6.58 -17.70
C ALA A 15 -14.44 5.87 -16.43
N THR A 16 -15.22 5.92 -15.35
CA THR A 16 -14.99 5.11 -14.16
C THR A 16 -14.86 3.65 -14.58
N PRO A 17 -13.74 2.97 -14.26
CA PRO A 17 -13.56 1.57 -14.63
C PRO A 17 -14.63 0.70 -13.98
N SER A 18 -15.04 -0.39 -14.64
CA SER A 18 -15.99 -1.33 -14.06
C SER A 18 -15.40 -2.00 -12.81
N VAL A 19 -16.27 -2.38 -11.86
CA VAL A 19 -15.88 -3.14 -10.66
C VAL A 19 -15.02 -4.35 -11.04
N GLN A 20 -15.49 -5.17 -11.98
CA GLN A 20 -14.73 -6.33 -12.45
C GLN A 20 -13.30 -5.96 -12.86
N SER A 21 -13.14 -4.91 -13.66
CA SER A 21 -11.82 -4.44 -14.11
C SER A 21 -10.95 -4.01 -12.93
N VAL A 22 -11.50 -3.29 -11.95
CA VAL A 22 -10.76 -2.84 -10.77
C VAL A 22 -10.29 -4.00 -9.90
N PHE A 23 -11.00 -5.12 -9.85
CA PHE A 23 -10.63 -6.26 -9.01
C PHE A 23 -9.88 -7.36 -9.76
N SER A 24 -9.91 -7.38 -11.10
CA SER A 24 -9.18 -8.37 -11.90
C SER A 24 -7.92 -7.80 -12.56
N SER A 25 -7.85 -6.50 -12.82
CA SER A 25 -6.75 -5.91 -13.58
C SER A 25 -5.53 -5.64 -12.72
N PHE A 26 -4.37 -6.04 -13.22
CA PHE A 26 -3.09 -5.56 -12.72
C PHE A 26 -2.96 -4.07 -13.05
N ARG A 27 -3.26 -3.19 -12.07
CA ARG A 27 -2.97 -1.77 -12.22
C ARG A 27 -1.46 -1.67 -12.38
N ARG A 28 -1.01 -1.16 -13.53
CA ARG A 28 0.41 -0.97 -13.78
C ARG A 28 0.91 0.12 -12.85
N SER A 29 1.83 -0.25 -11.96
CA SER A 29 2.65 0.72 -11.26
C SER A 29 3.38 1.62 -12.28
N SER A 30 3.71 2.84 -11.88
CA SER A 30 4.64 3.70 -12.63
C SER A 30 6.05 3.09 -12.68
N LEU A 31 6.34 2.17 -11.75
CA LEU A 31 7.57 1.40 -11.68
C LEU A 31 7.78 0.55 -12.93
N GLN A 32 9.01 0.57 -13.44
CA GLN A 32 9.37 -0.08 -14.69
C GLN A 32 9.94 -1.48 -14.42
N ALA A 33 9.09 -2.52 -14.50
CA ALA A 33 9.54 -3.91 -14.28
C ALA A 33 10.81 -4.31 -15.06
N PRO A 34 11.02 -3.88 -16.33
CA PRO A 34 12.27 -4.17 -17.03
C PRO A 34 13.52 -3.56 -16.37
N ALA A 35 13.40 -2.38 -15.73
CA ALA A 35 14.52 -1.77 -15.02
C ALA A 35 14.90 -2.56 -13.77
N PHE A 36 13.90 -3.07 -13.04
CA PHE A 36 14.14 -3.98 -11.91
C PHE A 36 14.76 -5.30 -12.37
N ALA A 37 14.28 -5.89 -13.47
CA ALA A 37 14.86 -7.10 -14.03
C ALA A 37 16.34 -6.92 -14.40
N HIS A 38 16.66 -5.82 -15.10
CA HIS A 38 18.04 -5.49 -15.44
C HIS A 38 18.91 -5.28 -14.20
N ALA A 39 18.42 -4.59 -13.18
CA ALA A 39 19.15 -4.39 -11.93
C ALA A 39 19.43 -5.72 -11.21
N LEU A 40 18.45 -6.64 -11.17
CA LEU A 40 18.64 -7.96 -10.58
C LEU A 40 19.72 -8.77 -11.32
N GLU A 41 19.78 -8.69 -12.65
CA GLU A 41 20.81 -9.39 -13.44
C GLU A 41 22.24 -8.99 -13.08
N GLN A 42 22.45 -7.76 -12.57
CA GLN A 42 23.76 -7.27 -12.13
C GLN A 42 24.16 -7.78 -10.73
N LEU A 43 23.25 -8.41 -9.99
CA LEU A 43 23.51 -8.89 -8.63
C LEU A 43 24.10 -10.31 -8.62
N PRO A 44 24.85 -10.69 -7.55
CA PRO A 44 25.29 -12.06 -7.34
C PRO A 44 24.12 -13.05 -7.34
N ALA A 45 24.39 -14.32 -7.70
CA ALA A 45 23.36 -15.35 -7.85
C ALA A 45 22.49 -15.56 -6.58
N SER A 46 23.09 -15.44 -5.40
CA SER A 46 22.38 -15.53 -4.12
C SER A 46 21.31 -14.44 -3.99
N PHE A 47 21.63 -13.19 -4.34
CA PHE A 47 20.68 -12.08 -4.31
C PHE A 47 19.62 -12.20 -5.39
N ARG A 48 19.97 -12.69 -6.59
CA ARG A 48 19.02 -12.92 -7.68
C ARG A 48 17.93 -13.91 -7.29
N ALA A 49 18.28 -15.04 -6.70
CA ALA A 49 17.30 -16.02 -6.24
C ALA A 49 16.39 -15.43 -5.16
N ARG A 50 16.98 -14.69 -4.21
CA ARG A 50 16.25 -14.08 -3.09
C ARG A 50 15.29 -12.97 -3.51
N LEU A 51 15.67 -12.12 -4.46
CA LEU A 51 14.88 -10.98 -4.94
C LEU A 51 14.05 -11.31 -6.20
N ALA A 52 13.94 -12.58 -6.57
CA ALA A 52 13.22 -13.02 -7.77
C ALA A 52 11.73 -12.60 -7.80
N HIS A 53 11.15 -12.34 -6.63
CA HIS A 53 9.75 -11.90 -6.48
C HIS A 53 9.52 -10.42 -6.83
N VAL A 54 10.56 -9.58 -6.88
CA VAL A 54 10.42 -8.13 -7.11
C VAL A 54 9.81 -7.81 -8.48
N VAL A 55 10.30 -8.44 -9.55
CA VAL A 55 9.81 -8.19 -10.91
C VAL A 55 8.35 -8.65 -11.08
N PRO A 56 7.95 -9.87 -10.65
CA PRO A 56 6.56 -10.25 -10.56
C PRO A 56 5.71 -9.27 -9.73
N GLY A 57 6.20 -8.79 -8.58
CA GLY A 57 5.49 -7.84 -7.73
C GLY A 57 5.24 -6.49 -8.42
N VAL A 58 6.22 -5.98 -9.17
CA VAL A 58 6.05 -4.73 -9.95
C VAL A 58 5.01 -4.89 -11.07
N ASN A 59 4.99 -6.06 -11.73
CA ASN A 59 4.03 -6.34 -12.81
C ASN A 59 2.62 -6.63 -12.29
N ASN A 60 2.53 -7.39 -11.20
CA ASN A 60 1.29 -8.03 -10.75
C ASN A 60 0.69 -7.39 -9.49
N GLY A 61 1.36 -6.39 -8.93
CA GLY A 61 1.00 -5.79 -7.65
C GLY A 61 1.64 -6.52 -6.46
N PHE A 62 1.63 -5.83 -5.33
CA PHE A 62 2.16 -6.32 -4.07
C PHE A 62 1.24 -7.38 -3.48
N SER A 63 1.80 -8.53 -3.12
CA SER A 63 1.06 -9.58 -2.44
C SER A 63 1.44 -9.64 -0.97
N MET A 64 0.44 -9.71 -0.10
CA MET A 64 0.58 -9.87 1.35
C MET A 64 0.71 -11.35 1.78
N GLY A 65 1.12 -12.23 0.86
CA GLY A 65 1.08 -13.67 1.09
C GLY A 65 -0.32 -14.25 0.97
N GLU A 66 -0.59 -15.36 1.67
CA GLU A 66 -1.89 -16.05 1.62
C GLU A 66 -2.90 -15.41 2.57
N LEU A 67 -3.89 -14.70 2.01
CA LEU A 67 -5.02 -14.15 2.76
C LEU A 67 -6.28 -14.99 2.48
N ALA A 68 -7.00 -15.39 3.52
CA ALA A 68 -8.28 -16.08 3.42
C ALA A 68 -9.31 -15.20 2.70
N MET A 69 -10.06 -15.73 1.74
CA MET A 69 -11.13 -14.96 1.11
C MET A 69 -12.41 -15.04 1.94
N PRO A 70 -13.17 -13.93 2.08
CA PRO A 70 -14.42 -13.95 2.81
C PRO A 70 -15.44 -14.88 2.14
N SER A 71 -16.16 -15.68 2.93
CA SER A 71 -17.25 -16.54 2.46
C SER A 71 -18.61 -15.81 2.39
N ARG A 72 -18.71 -14.65 3.03
CA ARG A 72 -19.86 -13.72 3.03
C ARG A 72 -19.35 -12.29 3.12
N THR A 73 -20.16 -11.33 2.67
CA THR A 73 -19.78 -9.92 2.78
C THR A 73 -19.70 -9.49 4.26
N ILE A 74 -18.60 -8.84 4.62
CA ILE A 74 -18.31 -8.35 5.97
C ILE A 74 -18.14 -6.85 5.91
N LEU A 75 -19.08 -6.13 6.54
CA LEU A 75 -19.03 -4.67 6.67
C LEU A 75 -18.37 -4.32 8.00
N ALA A 76 -17.34 -3.48 7.95
CA ALA A 76 -16.62 -3.06 9.13
C ALA A 76 -17.39 -1.95 9.86
N PRO A 77 -17.33 -1.91 11.20
CA PRO A 77 -17.88 -0.81 11.97
C PRO A 77 -17.07 0.47 11.73
N GLN A 78 -17.67 1.60 12.07
CA GLN A 78 -17.00 2.90 11.99
C GLN A 78 -15.97 3.04 13.13
N HIS A 79 -14.70 3.29 12.80
CA HIS A 79 -13.60 3.49 13.77
C HIS A 79 -13.15 4.96 13.88
N PHE A 80 -14.01 5.90 13.49
CA PHE A 80 -13.77 7.34 13.60
C PHE A 80 -15.01 8.05 14.15
N SER A 81 -14.80 9.17 14.84
CA SER A 81 -15.89 9.96 15.42
C SER A 81 -16.62 10.81 14.37
N LYS A 82 -17.76 11.40 14.74
CA LYS A 82 -18.51 12.30 13.83
C LYS A 82 -17.71 13.55 13.48
N GLU A 83 -16.94 14.07 14.44
CA GLU A 83 -16.06 15.24 14.28
C GLU A 83 -14.91 14.95 13.30
N GLN A 84 -14.50 13.69 13.16
CA GLN A 84 -13.45 13.24 12.25
C GLN A 84 -13.97 12.95 10.84
N ALA A 85 -15.28 12.89 10.60
CA ALA A 85 -15.86 12.58 9.30
C ALA A 85 -15.40 13.50 8.15
N PRO A 86 -15.22 14.84 8.35
CA PRO A 86 -14.67 15.70 7.31
C PRO A 86 -13.24 15.31 6.87
N LEU A 87 -12.41 14.81 7.80
CA LEU A 87 -11.06 14.33 7.49
C LEU A 87 -11.10 13.08 6.60
N ILE A 88 -12.02 12.16 6.89
CA ILE A 88 -12.24 10.95 6.07
C ILE A 88 -12.69 11.33 4.66
N THR A 89 -13.66 12.26 4.54
CA THR A 89 -14.13 12.74 3.24
C THR A 89 -13.00 13.38 2.43
N ALA A 90 -12.24 14.29 3.04
CA ALA A 90 -11.12 14.96 2.36
C ALA A 90 -10.04 13.96 1.93
N TRP A 91 -9.71 12.98 2.78
CA TRP A 91 -8.77 11.92 2.42
C TRP A 91 -9.29 11.06 1.26
N LYS A 92 -10.56 10.67 1.28
CA LYS A 92 -11.19 9.86 0.23
C LYS A 92 -11.21 10.61 -1.11
N ASP A 93 -11.58 11.89 -1.11
CA ASP A 93 -11.59 12.71 -2.33
C ASP A 93 -10.17 12.83 -2.91
N LYS A 94 -9.16 13.09 -2.07
CA LYS A 94 -7.75 13.10 -2.49
C LYS A 94 -7.28 11.75 -3.02
N ALA A 95 -7.64 10.66 -2.35
CA ALA A 95 -7.28 9.31 -2.78
C ALA A 95 -7.86 8.97 -4.16
N LEU A 96 -9.07 9.44 -4.47
CA LEU A 96 -9.68 9.30 -5.80
C LEU A 96 -8.96 10.19 -6.82
N GLU A 97 -8.64 11.44 -6.47
CA GLU A 97 -7.89 12.37 -7.35
C GLU A 97 -6.51 11.85 -7.72
N ASP A 98 -5.76 11.33 -6.74
CA ASP A 98 -4.42 10.76 -6.93
C ASP A 98 -4.48 9.37 -7.62
N GLY A 99 -5.68 8.82 -7.83
CA GLY A 99 -5.90 7.47 -8.35
C GLY A 99 -5.41 6.36 -7.42
N PHE A 100 -5.20 6.65 -6.15
CA PHE A 100 -4.89 5.68 -5.10
C PHE A 100 -6.11 4.80 -4.79
N ALA A 101 -7.31 5.37 -4.84
CA ALA A 101 -8.59 4.69 -4.71
C ALA A 101 -9.37 4.73 -6.04
N VAL A 102 -10.33 3.81 -6.19
CA VAL A 102 -11.22 3.77 -7.36
C VAL A 102 -12.65 3.54 -6.88
N GLY A 103 -13.61 4.22 -7.49
CA GLY A 103 -15.03 4.16 -7.14
C GLY A 103 -15.67 5.56 -7.16
N PRO A 104 -16.68 5.84 -6.32
CA PRO A 104 -17.28 4.93 -5.34
C PRO A 104 -18.10 3.82 -6.01
N PHE A 105 -18.01 2.60 -5.48
CA PHE A 105 -18.90 1.49 -5.81
C PHE A 105 -19.78 1.20 -4.59
N SER A 106 -21.03 0.85 -4.82
CA SER A 106 -21.88 0.30 -3.77
C SER A 106 -21.42 -1.12 -3.42
N GLY A 107 -21.68 -1.54 -2.17
CA GLY A 107 -21.39 -2.92 -1.75
C GLY A 107 -22.08 -3.95 -2.64
N ARG A 108 -23.28 -3.65 -3.14
CA ARG A 108 -24.01 -4.51 -4.08
C ARG A 108 -23.29 -4.66 -5.42
N GLU A 109 -22.79 -3.57 -6.00
CA GLU A 109 -22.03 -3.63 -7.27
C GLU A 109 -20.75 -4.45 -7.11
N ILE A 110 -20.10 -4.38 -5.94
CA ILE A 110 -18.93 -5.21 -5.61
C ILE A 110 -19.35 -6.69 -5.52
N GLU A 111 -20.34 -7.00 -4.69
CA GLU A 111 -20.77 -8.37 -4.44
C GLU A 111 -21.31 -9.06 -5.70
N ASP A 112 -22.11 -8.36 -6.50
CA ASP A 112 -22.66 -8.86 -7.77
C ASP A 112 -21.56 -9.12 -8.81
N SER A 113 -20.44 -8.37 -8.78
CA SER A 113 -19.37 -8.50 -9.77
C SER A 113 -18.29 -9.50 -9.36
N VAL A 114 -17.82 -9.46 -8.10
CA VAL A 114 -16.62 -10.18 -7.66
C VAL A 114 -16.87 -11.11 -6.47
N GLY A 115 -18.13 -11.22 -6.04
CA GLY A 115 -18.54 -12.00 -4.90
C GLY A 115 -18.25 -11.33 -3.56
N PRO A 116 -18.37 -12.09 -2.46
CA PRO A 116 -18.17 -11.59 -1.11
C PRO A 116 -16.86 -10.83 -0.90
N PHE A 117 -16.90 -9.78 -0.08
CA PHE A 117 -15.75 -8.97 0.28
C PHE A 117 -15.73 -8.64 1.78
N ALA A 118 -14.59 -8.18 2.29
CA ALA A 118 -14.44 -7.72 3.66
C ALA A 118 -13.94 -6.28 3.65
N CYS A 119 -14.66 -5.41 4.36
CA CYS A 119 -14.23 -4.03 4.56
C CYS A 119 -13.09 -3.95 5.58
N VAL A 120 -12.17 -3.02 5.37
CA VAL A 120 -11.15 -2.64 6.36
C VAL A 120 -11.52 -1.29 6.95
N PRO A 121 -11.78 -1.19 8.27
CA PRO A 121 -12.26 0.06 8.84
C PRO A 121 -11.18 1.14 8.82
N LEU A 122 -11.57 2.37 8.52
CA LEU A 122 -10.69 3.54 8.60
C LEU A 122 -10.67 4.08 10.03
N THR A 123 -9.47 4.41 10.51
CA THR A 123 -9.23 5.12 11.78
C THR A 123 -8.49 6.42 11.53
N VAL A 124 -8.66 7.40 12.42
CA VAL A 124 -7.90 8.65 12.41
C VAL A 124 -6.88 8.63 13.55
N VAL A 125 -5.60 8.64 13.18
CA VAL A 125 -4.48 8.78 14.12
C VAL A 125 -4.17 10.27 14.25
N HIS A 126 -4.41 10.81 15.45
CA HIS A 126 -4.10 12.19 15.79
C HIS A 126 -2.72 12.27 16.47
N THR A 127 -1.84 13.10 15.90
CA THR A 127 -0.58 13.51 16.54
C THR A 127 -0.74 14.97 16.98
N PRO A 128 -0.75 15.25 18.29
CA PRO A 128 -0.93 16.62 18.78
C PRO A 128 0.25 17.50 18.39
N ALA A 129 0.01 18.81 18.34
CA ALA A 129 1.08 19.78 18.15
C ALA A 129 2.10 19.72 19.30
N THR A 130 3.35 19.95 18.96
CA THR A 130 4.46 20.16 19.89
C THR A 130 5.08 21.53 19.62
N GLU A 131 5.99 22.00 20.47
CA GLU A 131 6.68 23.28 20.27
C GLU A 131 7.35 23.42 18.88
N THR A 132 7.75 22.29 18.27
CA THR A 132 8.50 22.27 17.00
C THR A 132 7.72 21.68 15.83
N LYS A 133 6.53 21.11 16.06
CA LYS A 133 5.76 20.41 15.02
C LYS A 133 4.28 20.73 15.15
N ALA A 134 3.67 21.12 14.03
CA ALA A 134 2.23 21.30 13.96
C ALA A 134 1.47 19.98 14.21
N GLU A 135 0.21 20.12 14.61
CA GLU A 135 -0.73 19.01 14.68
C GLU A 135 -0.80 18.26 13.35
N LYS A 136 -0.90 16.93 13.41
CA LYS A 136 -1.04 16.09 12.22
C LYS A 136 -2.09 15.01 12.44
N ASN A 137 -3.12 15.01 11.59
CA ASN A 137 -4.11 13.94 11.52
C ASN A 137 -3.79 13.03 10.32
N ARG A 138 -3.85 11.71 10.51
CA ARG A 138 -3.64 10.71 9.45
C ARG A 138 -4.81 9.75 9.40
N VAL A 139 -5.35 9.51 8.22
CA VAL A 139 -6.33 8.43 7.99
C VAL A 139 -5.56 7.15 7.70
N CYS A 140 -5.90 6.08 8.40
CA CYS A 140 -5.24 4.78 8.30
C CYS A 140 -6.26 3.66 8.17
N PHE A 141 -5.93 2.64 7.38
CA PHE A 141 -6.65 1.36 7.40
C PHE A 141 -6.28 0.60 8.68
N ASN A 142 -7.27 0.19 9.46
CA ASN A 142 -7.04 -0.67 10.62
C ASN A 142 -6.95 -2.14 10.18
N ALA A 143 -5.78 -2.53 9.70
CA ALA A 143 -5.46 -3.90 9.28
C ALA A 143 -5.41 -4.92 10.43
N SER A 144 -5.50 -4.48 11.69
CA SER A 144 -5.61 -5.32 12.89
C SER A 144 -7.07 -5.62 13.28
N TRP A 145 -8.05 -5.13 12.51
CA TRP A 145 -9.45 -5.53 12.66
C TRP A 145 -9.81 -6.68 11.71
N PRO A 146 -10.65 -7.65 12.13
CA PRO A 146 -11.21 -7.79 13.47
C PRO A 146 -10.17 -8.26 14.49
N THR A 147 -10.32 -7.84 15.74
CA THR A 147 -9.43 -8.34 16.81
C THR A 147 -9.59 -9.85 16.98
N ASN A 148 -8.65 -10.51 17.65
CA ASN A 148 -8.71 -11.95 17.91
C ASN A 148 -10.03 -12.41 18.56
N VAL A 149 -10.62 -11.57 19.41
CA VAL A 149 -11.91 -11.86 20.07
C VAL A 149 -13.08 -11.80 19.09
N GLU A 150 -13.05 -10.84 18.17
CA GLU A 150 -14.12 -10.61 17.19
C GLU A 150 -14.02 -11.55 15.97
N SER A 151 -12.82 -12.03 15.65
CA SER A 151 -12.56 -12.86 14.47
C SER A 151 -13.47 -14.10 14.41
N GLY A 152 -13.72 -14.74 15.55
CA GLY A 152 -14.58 -15.92 15.63
C GLY A 152 -16.06 -15.66 15.33
N SER A 153 -16.57 -14.46 15.64
CA SER A 153 -17.98 -14.10 15.40
C SER A 153 -18.20 -13.51 14.00
N ILE A 154 -17.19 -12.81 13.47
CA ILE A 154 -17.25 -12.20 12.13
C ILE A 154 -16.96 -13.23 11.04
N GLY A 155 -16.12 -14.23 11.32
CA GLY A 155 -15.78 -15.30 10.39
C GLY A 155 -14.61 -14.96 9.45
N ILE A 156 -13.80 -13.97 9.80
CA ILE A 156 -12.54 -13.63 9.12
C ILE A 156 -11.54 -13.15 10.17
N ARG A 157 -10.24 -13.34 9.94
CA ARG A 157 -9.18 -12.79 10.79
C ARG A 157 -8.74 -11.41 10.28
N SER A 158 -8.05 -10.64 11.12
CA SER A 158 -7.42 -9.41 10.65
C SER A 158 -6.38 -9.71 9.58
N ILE A 159 -6.08 -8.73 8.72
CA ILE A 159 -5.01 -8.89 7.72
C ILE A 159 -3.69 -9.17 8.44
N ASN A 160 -3.40 -8.43 9.52
CA ASN A 160 -2.15 -8.57 10.27
C ASN A 160 -1.99 -9.95 10.93
N ASP A 161 -3.05 -10.61 11.38
CA ASP A 161 -2.99 -11.97 11.95
C ASP A 161 -2.81 -13.07 10.88
N GLU A 162 -3.00 -12.72 9.61
CA GLU A 162 -2.83 -13.63 8.46
C GLU A 162 -1.49 -13.43 7.75
N LEU A 163 -0.84 -12.28 7.94
CA LEU A 163 0.52 -12.06 7.47
C LEU A 163 1.45 -13.08 8.12
N LYS A 164 2.16 -13.84 7.27
CA LYS A 164 3.28 -14.65 7.75
C LYS A 164 4.44 -13.71 8.01
N GLU A 165 5.15 -13.90 9.13
CA GLU A 165 6.45 -13.28 9.29
C GLU A 165 7.35 -13.79 8.17
N GLU A 166 7.72 -12.89 7.27
CA GLU A 166 8.72 -13.14 6.25
C GLU A 166 9.99 -12.39 6.67
N GLU A 167 11.13 -13.08 6.66
CA GLU A 167 12.44 -12.45 6.83
C GLU A 167 12.73 -11.59 5.59
N TRP A 168 12.13 -10.40 5.54
CA TRP A 168 12.48 -9.39 4.55
C TRP A 168 13.82 -8.78 4.95
N GLU A 169 14.89 -9.14 4.24
CA GLU A 169 16.21 -8.53 4.41
C GLU A 169 16.29 -7.07 3.90
N CYS A 170 15.16 -6.42 3.65
CA CYS A 170 15.12 -4.98 3.44
C CYS A 170 15.20 -4.31 4.82
N GLU A 171 16.40 -4.34 5.42
CA GLU A 171 16.68 -3.56 6.60
C GLU A 171 16.60 -2.10 6.20
N TRP A 172 15.58 -1.40 6.70
CA TRP A 172 15.64 0.05 6.77
C TRP A 172 16.87 0.36 7.60
N LEU A 173 17.92 0.90 6.97
CA LEU A 173 19.08 1.37 7.72
C LEU A 173 18.56 2.30 8.81
N LEU A 174 18.62 1.85 10.05
CA LEU A 174 18.28 2.66 11.19
C LEU A 174 19.21 3.86 11.16
N ILE A 175 18.76 4.98 11.71
CA ILE A 175 19.54 6.22 11.72
C ILE A 175 20.97 6.01 12.28
N ASN A 176 21.14 5.05 13.19
CA ASN A 176 22.43 4.69 13.75
C ASN A 176 23.32 3.93 12.77
N GLU A 177 22.75 3.07 11.93
CA GLU A 177 23.46 2.31 10.90
C GLU A 177 23.91 3.25 9.78
N VAL A 178 23.06 4.18 9.37
CA VAL A 178 23.44 5.26 8.43
C VAL A 178 24.58 6.10 8.99
N LYS A 179 24.52 6.49 10.28
CA LYS A 179 25.59 7.25 10.94
C LYS A 179 26.91 6.47 10.96
N LEU A 180 26.87 5.18 11.25
CA LEU A 180 28.06 4.32 11.23
C LEU A 180 28.66 4.24 9.82
N LEU A 181 27.83 4.00 8.81
CA LEU A 181 28.23 4.00 7.39
C LEU A 181 28.90 5.33 6.99
N LEU A 182 28.28 6.45 7.34
CA LEU A 182 28.82 7.78 7.06
C LEU A 182 30.10 8.08 7.86
N SER A 183 30.22 7.59 9.10
CA SER A 183 31.42 7.79 9.92
C SER A 183 32.66 7.04 9.39
N GLN A 184 32.44 5.96 8.66
CA GLN A 184 33.48 5.16 8.01
C GLN A 184 33.77 5.63 6.58
N ALA A 185 32.97 6.55 6.05
CA ALA A 185 33.19 7.10 4.74
C ALA A 185 34.49 7.91 4.72
N ARG A 186 35.27 7.77 3.65
CA ARG A 186 36.49 8.57 3.45
C ARG A 186 36.11 10.05 3.33
N SER A 187 37.04 10.94 3.67
CA SER A 187 36.84 12.40 3.55
C SER A 187 36.54 12.87 2.13
N THR A 188 36.80 12.04 1.12
CA THR A 188 36.47 12.29 -0.29
C THR A 188 35.16 11.65 -0.75
N ALA A 189 34.40 11.04 0.16
CA ALA A 189 33.16 10.37 -0.20
C ALA A 189 32.09 11.40 -0.60
N CYS A 190 31.49 11.20 -1.77
CA CYS A 190 30.30 11.91 -2.18
C CYS A 190 29.11 10.97 -1.99
N ALA A 191 28.10 11.42 -1.25
CA ALA A 191 26.85 10.67 -1.07
C ALA A 191 25.69 11.40 -1.77
N MET A 192 24.75 10.62 -2.30
CA MET A 192 23.50 11.14 -2.86
C MET A 192 22.35 10.32 -2.30
N GLY A 193 21.32 11.00 -1.79
CA GLY A 193 20.11 10.38 -1.29
C GLY A 193 18.93 10.71 -2.19
N PHE A 194 18.07 9.73 -2.43
CA PHE A 194 16.77 9.93 -3.04
C PHE A 194 15.70 9.56 -2.03
N ASP A 195 14.73 10.43 -1.86
CA ASP A 195 13.49 10.10 -1.14
C ASP A 195 12.47 9.57 -2.14
N LEU A 196 11.93 8.39 -1.88
CA LEU A 196 10.86 7.79 -2.67
C LEU A 196 9.54 8.19 -2.02
N ALA A 197 9.02 9.35 -2.42
CA ALA A 197 7.74 9.86 -1.94
C ALA A 197 6.63 8.83 -2.16
N ASP A 198 5.87 8.59 -1.08
CA ASP A 198 4.74 7.67 -1.05
C ASP A 198 5.07 6.27 -1.60
N ALA A 199 6.28 5.76 -1.33
CA ALA A 199 6.76 4.47 -1.83
C ALA A 199 5.74 3.32 -1.66
N TYR A 200 5.05 3.27 -0.51
CA TYR A 200 4.02 2.28 -0.21
C TYR A 200 2.77 2.35 -1.09
N GLN A 201 2.55 3.48 -1.78
CA GLN A 201 1.41 3.70 -2.68
C GLN A 201 1.77 3.48 -4.16
N GLN A 202 3.06 3.30 -4.47
CA GLN A 202 3.53 3.10 -5.84
C GLN A 202 3.14 1.71 -6.38
N LEU A 203 2.99 0.72 -5.50
CA LEU A 203 2.57 -0.64 -5.84
C LEU A 203 1.13 -0.89 -5.37
N PRO A 204 0.20 -1.22 -6.27
CA PRO A 204 -1.15 -1.59 -5.88
C PRO A 204 -1.16 -2.99 -5.28
N ASN A 205 -2.15 -3.27 -4.42
CA ASN A 205 -2.41 -4.64 -3.97
C ASN A 205 -2.70 -5.56 -5.16
N ALA A 206 -2.22 -6.80 -5.07
CA ALA A 206 -2.49 -7.83 -6.05
C ALA A 206 -4.03 -8.01 -6.25
N PRO A 207 -4.52 -8.11 -7.49
CA PRO A 207 -5.96 -8.12 -7.79
C PRO A 207 -6.74 -9.17 -7.01
N TRP A 208 -6.19 -10.39 -6.90
CA TRP A 208 -6.83 -11.51 -6.19
C TRP A 208 -7.01 -11.29 -4.69
N GLN A 209 -6.37 -10.28 -4.09
CA GLN A 209 -6.50 -9.95 -2.67
C GLN A 209 -7.38 -8.72 -2.43
N ARG A 210 -7.77 -7.95 -3.46
CA ARG A 210 -8.47 -6.65 -3.30
C ARG A 210 -9.80 -6.76 -2.55
N ARG A 211 -10.47 -7.92 -2.59
CA ARG A 211 -11.69 -8.19 -1.80
C ARG A 211 -11.46 -8.18 -0.28
N ARG A 212 -10.21 -8.16 0.18
CA ARG A 212 -9.81 -7.97 1.58
C ARG A 212 -9.49 -6.53 1.96
N PHE A 213 -9.53 -5.59 1.01
CA PHE A 213 -9.13 -4.19 1.20
C PHE A 213 -10.22 -3.21 0.75
N VAL A 214 -11.49 -3.62 0.84
CA VAL A 214 -12.63 -2.77 0.48
C VAL A 214 -12.88 -1.73 1.58
#